data_AF-A0A926U6B1-F1
#
_entry.id   AF-A0A926U6B1-F1
#
_cell.length_a   1.000
_cell.length_b   1.000
_cell.length_c   1.000
_cell.angle_alpha   90.00
_cell.angle_beta   90.00
_cell.angle_gamma   90.00
#
_symmetry.space_group_name_H-M   'P 1'
#
loop_
_entity.id
_entity.type
_entity.pdbx_description
1 polymer ?
#
loop_
_entity_poly.entity_id
_entity_poly.type
_entity_poly.pdbx_seq_one_letter_code
_entity_poly.pdbx_strand_id
1 'polypeptide(L)'
;MTTTITVENLDRVLAFLPLFEDQNLKLYKFEPEASLFDPYCYSFEFLNFLNSLEQEGLTLSFNWAAWRAEAKHFVEDPSLLNAAPLPTLQQLLTTHICTEQFLADGYLAHLIDNGHFLAILKRLTSIRAGMILDQAWQSSQPETTPVAELATGPAISAISDHAARPKDSKLSKANQNRLRERFEQLITRSGES
;
A
#
# COMPACT_ATOMS: atom_id res chain seq x y z
N MET A 1 -17.68 6.30 -1.54
CA MET A 1 -17.49 5.29 -0.46
C MET A 1 -16.03 4.87 -0.53
N THR A 2 -15.30 4.88 0.57
CA THR A 2 -13.91 4.39 0.62
C THR A 2 -13.94 2.90 0.87
N THR A 3 -13.60 2.10 -0.15
CA THR A 3 -13.46 0.65 -0.02
C THR A 3 -12.21 0.34 0.78
N THR A 4 -12.33 -0.48 1.83
CA THR A 4 -11.17 -0.99 2.57
C THR A 4 -10.44 -2.00 1.69
N ILE A 5 -9.19 -1.69 1.33
CA ILE A 5 -8.33 -2.59 0.55
C ILE A 5 -7.82 -3.72 1.44
N THR A 6 -7.94 -4.96 0.96
CA THR A 6 -7.40 -6.16 1.61
C THR A 6 -6.11 -6.63 0.96
N VAL A 7 -5.44 -7.60 1.59
CA VAL A 7 -4.24 -8.25 1.03
C VAL A 7 -4.58 -8.95 -0.29
N GLU A 8 -5.76 -9.59 -0.37
CA GLU A 8 -6.23 -10.30 -1.56
C GLU A 8 -6.51 -9.35 -2.73
N ASN A 9 -6.99 -8.13 -2.46
CA ASN A 9 -7.13 -7.11 -3.51
C ASN A 9 -5.77 -6.75 -4.09
N LEU A 10 -4.78 -6.53 -3.22
CA LEU A 10 -3.41 -6.24 -3.65
C LEU A 10 -2.79 -7.41 -4.41
N ASP A 11 -3.06 -8.66 -4.00
CA ASP A 11 -2.58 -9.85 -4.70
C ASP A 11 -3.07 -9.92 -6.15
N ARG A 12 -4.35 -9.63 -6.39
CA ARG A 12 -4.92 -9.66 -7.74
C ARG A 12 -4.31 -8.59 -8.66
N VAL A 13 -4.05 -7.39 -8.14
CA VAL A 13 -3.35 -6.34 -8.90
C VAL A 13 -1.87 -6.67 -9.09
N LEU A 14 -1.19 -7.18 -8.07
CA LEU A 14 0.24 -7.51 -8.12
C LEU A 14 0.54 -8.72 -9.01
N ALA A 15 -0.47 -9.53 -9.36
CA ALA A 15 -0.33 -10.57 -10.38
C ALA A 15 0.10 -10.01 -11.75
N PHE A 16 -0.13 -8.72 -12.02
CA PHE A 16 0.34 -8.03 -13.22
C PHE A 16 1.79 -7.54 -13.12
N LEU A 17 2.46 -7.61 -11.97
CA LEU A 17 3.85 -7.13 -11.82
C LEU A 17 4.81 -7.67 -12.91
N PRO A 18 4.79 -8.98 -13.26
CA PRO A 18 5.68 -9.50 -14.30
C PRO A 18 5.49 -8.85 -15.68
N LEU A 19 4.28 -8.37 -15.99
CA LEU A 19 3.97 -7.65 -17.23
C LEU A 19 4.83 -6.39 -17.39
N PHE A 20 5.12 -5.72 -16.28
CA PHE A 20 5.89 -4.46 -16.24
C PHE A 20 7.38 -4.68 -16.01
N GLU A 21 7.80 -5.88 -15.60
CA GLU A 21 9.21 -6.24 -15.42
C GLU A 21 9.86 -6.74 -16.72
N ASP A 22 9.07 -7.33 -17.63
CA ASP A 22 9.56 -7.80 -18.92
C ASP A 22 9.67 -6.65 -19.94
N GLN A 23 10.89 -6.20 -20.18
CA GLN A 23 11.20 -5.13 -21.14
C GLN A 23 10.92 -5.51 -22.61
N ASN A 24 10.69 -6.79 -22.91
CA ASN A 24 10.38 -7.26 -24.26
C ASN A 24 8.88 -7.22 -24.57
N LEU A 25 8.02 -7.13 -23.56
CA LEU A 25 6.59 -7.04 -23.74
C LEU A 25 6.19 -5.64 -24.16
N LYS A 26 5.56 -5.53 -25.34
CA LYS A 26 5.00 -4.27 -25.82
C LYS A 26 3.59 -4.09 -25.25
N LEU A 27 3.47 -3.22 -24.25
CA LEU A 27 2.18 -2.94 -23.61
C LEU A 27 1.30 -1.98 -24.41
N TYR A 28 1.88 -1.31 -25.41
CA TYR A 28 1.17 -0.46 -26.35
C TYR A 28 1.88 -0.45 -27.71
N LYS A 29 1.21 0.09 -28.72
CA LYS A 29 1.74 0.39 -30.05
C LYS A 29 1.28 1.77 -30.49
N PHE A 30 2.12 2.48 -31.23
CA PHE A 30 1.78 3.74 -31.86
C PHE A 30 1.36 3.48 -33.32
N GLU A 31 0.12 3.76 -33.65
CA GLU A 31 -0.49 3.58 -34.96
C GLU A 31 -1.14 4.90 -35.41
N PRO A 32 -0.39 5.78 -36.11
CA PRO A 32 -0.89 7.11 -36.49
C PRO A 32 -2.08 7.06 -37.45
N GLU A 33 -2.30 5.92 -38.12
CA GLU A 33 -3.45 5.71 -39.00
C GLU A 33 -4.68 5.14 -38.27
N ALA A 34 -4.54 4.65 -37.04
CA ALA A 34 -5.66 4.10 -36.28
C ALA A 34 -6.63 5.20 -35.81
N SER A 35 -6.11 6.39 -35.48
CA SER A 35 -6.90 7.53 -35.04
C SER A 35 -6.11 8.83 -35.17
N LEU A 36 -6.80 9.90 -35.59
CA LEU A 36 -6.24 11.25 -35.64
C LEU A 36 -6.11 11.90 -34.25
N PHE A 37 -6.84 11.38 -33.26
CA PHE A 37 -6.92 11.97 -31.93
C PHE A 37 -6.20 11.14 -30.87
N ASP A 38 -6.13 9.82 -31.04
CA ASP A 38 -5.45 8.91 -30.11
C ASP A 38 -4.77 7.75 -30.87
N PRO A 39 -3.55 7.96 -31.39
CA PRO A 39 -2.85 6.95 -32.16
C PRO A 39 -2.28 5.82 -31.28
N TYR A 40 -2.45 5.85 -29.95
CA TYR A 40 -1.91 4.84 -29.06
C TYR A 40 -2.91 3.71 -28.86
N CYS A 41 -2.50 2.49 -29.18
CA CYS A 41 -3.29 1.28 -28.97
C CYS A 41 -2.66 0.44 -27.87
N TYR A 42 -3.36 0.28 -26.77
CA TYR A 42 -2.90 -0.52 -25.64
C TYR A 42 -3.16 -2.02 -25.84
N SER A 43 -2.25 -2.85 -25.35
CA SER A 43 -2.38 -4.31 -25.33
C SER A 43 -3.57 -4.77 -24.47
N PHE A 44 -4.08 -5.97 -24.75
CA PHE A 44 -5.17 -6.56 -23.98
C PHE A 44 -4.77 -6.76 -22.52
N GLU A 45 -3.52 -7.15 -22.28
CA GLU A 45 -2.91 -7.37 -20.98
C GLU A 45 -2.89 -6.07 -20.16
N PHE A 46 -2.48 -4.96 -20.77
CA PHE A 46 -2.48 -3.65 -20.10
C PHE A 46 -3.89 -3.16 -19.80
N LEU A 47 -4.84 -3.34 -20.72
CA LEU A 47 -6.25 -2.98 -20.48
C LEU A 47 -6.86 -3.80 -19.35
N ASN A 48 -6.54 -5.09 -19.24
CA ASN A 48 -6.95 -5.95 -18.12
C ASN A 48 -6.35 -5.47 -16.80
N PHE A 49 -5.10 -5.01 -16.81
CA PHE A 49 -4.50 -4.39 -15.63
C PHE A 49 -5.31 -3.16 -15.19
N LEU A 50 -5.67 -2.24 -16.09
CA LEU A 50 -6.48 -1.06 -15.76
C LEU A 50 -7.85 -1.44 -15.19
N ASN A 51 -8.52 -2.41 -15.79
CA ASN A 51 -9.80 -2.92 -15.28
C ASN A 51 -9.65 -3.55 -13.88
N SER A 52 -8.55 -4.26 -13.63
CA SER A 52 -8.28 -4.85 -12.31
C SER A 52 -8.08 -3.77 -11.25
N LEU A 53 -7.45 -2.64 -11.58
CA LEU A 53 -7.32 -1.52 -10.64
C LEU A 53 -8.68 -0.98 -10.18
N GLU A 54 -9.63 -0.86 -11.10
CA GLU A 54 -11.00 -0.41 -10.77
C GLU A 54 -11.74 -1.47 -9.95
N GLN A 55 -11.73 -2.73 -10.39
CA GLN A 55 -12.43 -3.84 -9.73
C GLN A 55 -11.94 -4.10 -8.30
N GLU A 56 -10.65 -3.94 -8.06
CA GLU A 56 -10.04 -4.17 -6.75
C GLU A 56 -10.04 -2.91 -5.86
N GLY A 57 -10.64 -1.82 -6.31
CA GLY A 57 -10.79 -0.59 -5.54
C GLY A 57 -9.52 0.27 -5.45
N LEU A 58 -8.53 0.04 -6.32
CA LEU A 58 -7.30 0.84 -6.38
C LEU A 58 -7.50 2.19 -7.08
N THR A 59 -8.69 2.43 -7.63
CA THR A 59 -9.14 3.75 -8.08
C THR A 59 -10.16 4.34 -7.11
N LEU A 60 -10.16 5.67 -6.95
CA LEU A 60 -11.03 6.38 -6.02
C LEU A 60 -11.80 7.50 -6.73
N SER A 61 -13.02 7.77 -6.26
CA SER A 61 -13.74 8.97 -6.68
C SER A 61 -13.24 10.20 -5.90
N PHE A 62 -12.52 11.11 -6.57
CA PHE A 62 -12.10 12.41 -6.03
C PHE A 62 -11.84 13.42 -7.17
N ASN A 63 -11.50 14.67 -6.82
CA ASN A 63 -11.16 15.70 -7.80
C ASN A 63 -9.74 15.50 -8.37
N TRP A 64 -9.60 14.50 -9.23
CA TRP A 64 -8.33 14.17 -9.90
C TRP A 64 -7.79 15.32 -10.77
N ALA A 65 -8.68 16.13 -11.36
CA ALA A 65 -8.29 17.23 -12.25
C ALA A 65 -7.51 18.31 -11.49
N ALA A 66 -7.97 18.68 -10.29
CA ALA A 66 -7.24 19.60 -9.42
C ALA A 66 -5.94 19.01 -8.86
N TRP A 67 -5.85 17.68 -8.78
CA TRP A 67 -4.70 16.97 -8.22
C TRP A 67 -3.63 16.60 -9.27
N ARG A 68 -3.89 16.85 -10.56
CA ARG A 68 -2.97 16.49 -11.66
C ARG A 68 -1.56 17.07 -11.51
N ALA A 69 -1.45 18.31 -11.03
CA ALA A 69 -0.16 18.94 -10.78
C ALA A 69 0.65 18.18 -9.71
N GLU A 70 -0.03 17.71 -8.65
CA GLU A 70 0.61 16.92 -7.61
C GLU A 70 1.03 15.53 -8.12
N ALA A 71 0.17 14.87 -8.91
CA ALA A 71 0.52 13.59 -9.53
C ALA A 71 1.79 13.68 -10.39
N LYS A 72 1.99 14.81 -11.08
CA LYS A 72 3.18 15.07 -11.91
C LYS A 72 4.47 15.04 -11.08
N HIS A 73 4.47 15.54 -9.85
CA HIS A 73 5.65 15.52 -8.98
C HIS A 73 6.13 14.08 -8.72
N PHE A 74 5.23 13.10 -8.60
CA PHE A 74 5.61 11.70 -8.42
C PHE A 74 6.18 11.05 -9.70
N VAL A 75 5.85 11.59 -10.87
CA VAL A 75 6.44 11.17 -12.15
C VAL A 75 7.84 11.78 -12.30
N GLU A 76 8.00 13.05 -11.94
CA GLU A 76 9.27 13.78 -12.03
C GLU A 76 10.28 13.34 -10.96
N ASP A 77 9.81 12.99 -9.77
CA ASP A 77 10.61 12.43 -8.68
C ASP A 77 10.05 11.07 -8.20
N PRO A 78 10.47 9.96 -8.83
CA PRO A 78 10.03 8.62 -8.45
C PRO A 78 10.39 8.23 -6.99
N SER A 79 11.35 8.92 -6.36
CA SER A 79 11.74 8.62 -4.98
C SER A 79 10.62 8.90 -3.97
N LEU A 80 9.68 9.79 -4.31
CA LEU A 80 8.49 10.09 -3.52
C LEU A 80 7.58 8.86 -3.34
N LEU A 81 7.61 7.91 -4.29
CA LEU A 81 6.83 6.68 -4.21
C LEU A 81 7.31 5.77 -3.06
N ASN A 82 8.58 5.84 -2.65
CA ASN A 82 9.15 4.96 -1.63
C ASN A 82 8.41 5.04 -0.28
N ALA A 83 7.91 6.23 0.06
CA ALA A 83 7.18 6.48 1.30
C ALA A 83 5.68 6.71 1.08
N ALA A 84 5.21 6.75 -0.16
CA ALA A 84 3.81 7.03 -0.48
C ALA A 84 2.87 6.02 0.21
N PRO A 85 1.85 6.49 0.96
CA PRO A 85 0.86 5.61 1.56
C PRO A 85 -0.17 5.14 0.51
N LEU A 86 -0.89 4.07 0.82
CA LEU A 86 -1.86 3.47 -0.11
C LEU A 86 -2.88 4.48 -0.70
N PRO A 87 -3.47 5.41 0.08
CA PRO A 87 -4.42 6.38 -0.49
C PRO A 87 -3.78 7.29 -1.54
N THR A 88 -2.51 7.67 -1.38
CA THR A 88 -1.78 8.46 -2.38
C THR A 88 -1.55 7.66 -3.66
N LEU A 89 -1.23 6.37 -3.55
CA LEU A 89 -1.10 5.51 -4.73
C LEU A 89 -2.44 5.34 -5.46
N GLN A 90 -3.55 5.22 -4.73
CA GLN A 90 -4.88 5.16 -5.33
C GLN A 90 -5.22 6.46 -6.07
N GLN A 91 -4.88 7.62 -5.49
CA GLN A 91 -5.03 8.91 -6.15
C GLN A 91 -4.17 9.01 -7.41
N LEU A 92 -2.91 8.57 -7.37
CA LEU A 92 -2.02 8.54 -8.53
C LEU A 92 -2.60 7.70 -9.67
N LEU A 93 -2.95 6.45 -9.39
CA LEU A 93 -3.50 5.53 -10.38
C LEU A 93 -4.78 6.09 -11.02
N THR A 94 -5.69 6.62 -10.20
CA THR A 94 -6.91 7.26 -10.69
C THR A 94 -6.58 8.46 -11.58
N THR A 95 -5.72 9.37 -11.13
CA THR A 95 -5.36 10.57 -11.89
C THR A 95 -4.73 10.21 -13.22
N HIS A 96 -3.87 9.19 -13.27
CA HIS A 96 -3.25 8.77 -14.51
C HIS A 96 -4.25 8.20 -15.50
N ILE A 97 -5.13 7.29 -15.05
CA ILE A 97 -6.19 6.70 -15.88
C ILE A 97 -7.13 7.78 -16.42
N CYS A 98 -7.59 8.68 -15.56
CA CYS A 98 -8.48 9.76 -15.99
C CYS A 98 -7.76 10.73 -16.94
N THR A 99 -6.49 11.07 -16.68
CA THR A 99 -5.73 11.98 -17.55
C THR A 99 -5.69 11.45 -18.99
N GLU A 100 -5.42 10.15 -19.17
CA GLU A 100 -5.46 9.52 -20.49
C GLU A 100 -6.84 9.60 -21.13
N GLN A 101 -7.88 9.18 -20.40
CA GLN A 101 -9.24 9.12 -20.93
C GLN A 101 -9.78 10.49 -21.37
N PHE A 102 -9.32 11.58 -20.76
CA PHE A 102 -9.81 12.93 -21.05
C PHE A 102 -8.89 13.75 -21.95
N LEU A 103 -7.60 13.42 -22.05
CA LEU A 103 -6.62 14.21 -22.84
C LEU A 103 -6.03 13.46 -24.03
N ALA A 104 -6.04 12.13 -24.02
CA ALA A 104 -5.72 11.24 -25.15
C ALA A 104 -4.44 11.62 -25.92
N ASP A 105 -3.33 11.87 -25.20
CA ASP A 105 -2.05 12.31 -25.77
C ASP A 105 -0.95 11.22 -25.70
N GLY A 106 -1.31 9.98 -25.35
CA GLY A 106 -0.34 8.91 -25.10
C GLY A 106 0.33 9.00 -23.74
N TYR A 107 -0.33 9.62 -22.77
CA TYR A 107 0.20 9.81 -21.43
C TYR A 107 0.48 8.48 -20.72
N LEU A 108 -0.38 7.46 -20.83
CA LEU A 108 -0.07 6.15 -20.24
C LEU A 108 1.11 5.46 -20.92
N ALA A 109 1.26 5.60 -22.24
CA ALA A 109 2.42 5.09 -22.96
C ALA A 109 3.72 5.68 -22.39
N HIS A 110 3.75 6.99 -22.13
CA HIS A 110 4.88 7.63 -21.46
C HIS A 110 5.15 7.08 -20.05
N LEU A 111 4.09 6.83 -19.26
CA LEU A 111 4.21 6.26 -17.91
C LEU A 111 4.63 4.77 -17.90
N ILE A 112 4.35 4.05 -18.98
CA ILE A 112 4.87 2.71 -19.22
C ILE A 112 6.37 2.80 -19.49
N ASP A 113 6.78 3.64 -20.44
CA ASP A 113 8.18 3.74 -20.88
C ASP A 113 9.13 4.21 -19.77
N ASN A 114 8.68 5.15 -18.93
CA ASN A 114 9.49 5.65 -17.82
C ASN A 114 9.46 4.76 -16.57
N GLY A 115 8.74 3.63 -16.62
CA GLY A 115 8.66 2.66 -15.53
C GLY A 115 7.84 3.13 -14.32
N HIS A 116 7.04 4.19 -14.44
CA HIS A 116 6.27 4.73 -13.32
C HIS A 116 5.24 3.74 -12.77
N PHE A 117 4.54 3.00 -13.65
CA PHE A 117 3.62 1.94 -13.22
C PHE A 117 4.35 0.81 -12.45
N LEU A 118 5.53 0.41 -12.92
CA LEU A 118 6.36 -0.58 -12.23
C LEU A 118 6.75 -0.10 -10.83
N ALA A 119 7.14 1.18 -10.70
CA ALA A 119 7.50 1.77 -9.42
C ALA A 119 6.31 1.79 -8.44
N ILE A 120 5.11 2.12 -8.90
CA ILE A 120 3.88 2.04 -8.09
C ILE A 120 3.62 0.60 -7.64
N LEU A 121 3.72 -0.38 -8.53
CA LEU A 121 3.48 -1.79 -8.20
C LEU A 121 4.48 -2.31 -7.16
N LYS A 122 5.78 -1.98 -7.30
CA LYS A 122 6.80 -2.33 -6.29
C LYS A 122 6.49 -1.72 -4.92
N ARG A 123 5.97 -0.49 -4.89
CA ARG A 123 5.52 0.13 -3.65
C ARG A 123 4.31 -0.60 -3.06
N LEU A 124 3.34 -1.01 -3.88
CA LEU A 124 2.20 -1.82 -3.43
C LEU A 124 2.64 -3.17 -2.84
N THR A 125 3.68 -3.81 -3.38
CA THR A 125 4.29 -5.01 -2.78
C THR A 125 4.78 -4.75 -1.35
N SER A 126 5.42 -3.61 -1.12
CA SER A 126 5.91 -3.22 0.21
C SER A 126 4.76 -2.99 1.20
N ILE A 127 3.68 -2.32 0.75
CA ILE A 127 2.48 -2.09 1.56
C ILE A 127 1.81 -3.42 1.92
N ARG A 128 1.66 -4.32 0.93
CA ARG A 128 1.10 -5.66 1.14
C ARG A 128 1.87 -6.44 2.21
N ALA A 129 3.21 -6.44 2.14
CA ALA A 129 4.04 -7.10 3.13
C ALA A 129 3.83 -6.54 4.54
N GLY A 130 3.70 -5.22 4.67
CA GLY A 130 3.35 -4.56 5.93
C GLY A 130 1.99 -5.03 6.49
N MET A 131 0.96 -5.10 5.64
CA MET A 131 -0.37 -5.55 6.04
C MET A 131 -0.37 -6.99 6.56
N ILE A 132 0.36 -7.90 5.91
CA ILE A 132 0.48 -9.30 6.35
C ILE A 132 1.15 -9.39 7.72
N LEU A 133 2.22 -8.63 7.93
CA LEU A 133 2.92 -8.60 9.22
C LEU A 133 2.02 -8.07 10.34
N ASP A 134 1.25 -7.01 10.06
CA ASP A 134 0.30 -6.44 11.02
C ASP A 134 -0.79 -7.45 11.38
N GLN A 135 -1.33 -8.18 10.40
CA GLN A 135 -2.31 -9.25 10.62
C GLN A 135 -1.73 -10.38 11.49
N ALA A 136 -0.53 -10.86 11.15
CA ALA A 136 0.15 -11.91 11.92
C ALA A 136 0.44 -11.48 13.36
N TRP A 137 0.84 -10.22 13.57
CA TRP A 137 1.06 -9.65 14.91
C TRP A 137 -0.23 -9.57 15.72
N GLN A 138 -1.35 -9.16 15.10
CA GLN A 138 -2.66 -9.10 15.74
C GLN A 138 -3.16 -10.49 16.14
N SER A 139 -3.02 -11.50 15.26
CA SER A 139 -3.39 -12.88 15.58
C SER A 139 -2.53 -13.53 16.67
N SER A 140 -1.38 -12.95 16.99
CA SER A 140 -0.45 -13.44 18.01
C SER A 140 -0.62 -12.76 19.38
N GLN A 141 -1.50 -11.76 19.52
CA GLN A 141 -1.76 -11.12 20.81
C GLN A 141 -2.58 -12.06 21.71
N PRO A 142 -2.20 -12.27 22.99
CA PRO A 142 -3.03 -13.03 23.91
C PRO A 142 -4.37 -12.31 24.08
N GLU A 143 -5.48 -13.03 23.91
CA GLU A 143 -6.81 -12.50 24.23
C GLU A 143 -6.79 -12.01 25.68
N THR A 144 -6.85 -10.70 25.88
CA THR A 144 -7.09 -10.15 27.20
C THR A 144 -8.55 -10.47 27.52
N THR A 145 -8.79 -11.62 28.14
CA THR A 145 -10.08 -11.91 28.75
C THR A 145 -10.39 -10.74 29.68
N PRO A 146 -11.50 -10.00 29.48
CA PRO A 146 -11.89 -8.98 30.44
C PRO A 146 -12.06 -9.71 31.77
N VAL A 147 -11.29 -9.31 32.78
CA VAL A 147 -11.51 -9.78 34.15
C VAL A 147 -12.86 -9.21 34.56
N ALA A 148 -13.93 -9.93 34.24
CA ALA A 148 -15.26 -9.67 34.74
C ALA A 148 -15.20 -9.92 36.25
N GLU A 149 -14.88 -8.83 36.95
CA GLU A 149 -15.40 -8.38 38.24
C GLU A 149 -16.35 -9.39 38.93
N LEU A 150 -15.76 -10.46 39.47
CA LEU A 150 -16.36 -11.27 40.55
C LEU A 150 -16.13 -10.50 41.85
N ALA A 151 -16.91 -9.44 42.06
CA ALA A 151 -16.96 -8.72 43.32
C ALA A 151 -18.41 -8.40 43.70
N THR A 152 -19.17 -9.43 44.11
CA THR A 152 -20.31 -9.25 45.01
C THR A 152 -20.34 -10.36 46.05
N GLY A 153 -19.88 -10.03 47.26
CA GLY A 153 -20.00 -10.87 48.46
C GLY A 153 -19.32 -10.22 49.67
N PRO A 154 -19.98 -10.05 50.82
CA PRO A 154 -19.63 -8.97 51.76
C PRO A 154 -18.67 -9.38 52.89
N ALA A 155 -17.90 -8.37 53.31
CA ALA A 155 -17.34 -8.12 54.64
C ALA A 155 -16.78 -9.31 55.46
N ILE A 156 -15.44 -9.44 55.48
CA ILE A 156 -14.72 -9.87 56.68
C ILE A 156 -13.53 -8.91 56.88
N SER A 157 -13.58 -8.19 58.00
CA SER A 157 -12.52 -7.34 58.52
C SER A 157 -11.33 -8.17 59.03
N ALA A 158 -10.16 -7.54 58.96
CA ALA A 158 -8.89 -7.90 59.60
C ALA A 158 -8.08 -9.06 58.97
N ILE A 159 -6.89 -8.72 58.45
CA ILE A 159 -5.58 -8.99 59.09
C ILE A 159 -4.50 -8.36 58.19
N SER A 160 -3.60 -7.61 58.83
CA SER A 160 -2.33 -7.13 58.28
C SER A 160 -1.37 -8.30 58.14
N ASP A 161 -0.79 -8.54 56.97
CA ASP A 161 0.67 -8.72 56.80
C ASP A 161 1.10 -9.03 55.35
N HIS A 162 2.07 -8.23 54.91
CA HIS A 162 3.25 -8.55 54.10
C HIS A 162 3.26 -9.81 53.21
N ALA A 163 3.06 -9.63 51.90
CA ALA A 163 3.80 -10.38 50.86
C ALA A 163 3.80 -9.59 49.55
N ALA A 164 5.00 -9.19 49.11
CA ALA A 164 5.24 -8.47 47.87
C ALA A 164 4.86 -9.31 46.64
N ARG A 165 3.91 -8.80 45.86
CA ARG A 165 3.50 -9.30 44.54
C ARG A 165 4.41 -8.64 43.49
N PRO A 166 5.06 -9.36 42.56
CA PRO A 166 5.76 -8.70 41.47
C PRO A 166 4.75 -8.11 40.50
N LYS A 167 4.85 -6.79 40.28
CA LYS A 167 4.05 -6.00 39.33
C LYS A 167 4.62 -6.18 37.91
N ASP A 168 3.71 -6.40 36.99
CA ASP A 168 3.67 -5.89 35.62
C ASP A 168 4.98 -5.87 34.82
N SER A 169 5.14 -6.83 33.90
CA SER A 169 6.09 -6.72 32.79
C SER A 169 5.57 -5.72 31.74
N LYS A 170 5.61 -4.43 32.06
CA LYS A 170 5.64 -3.40 31.02
C LYS A 170 7.06 -3.38 30.48
N LEU A 171 7.26 -3.78 29.22
CA LEU A 171 8.53 -3.55 28.56
C LEU A 171 8.86 -2.06 28.68
N SER A 172 10.00 -1.77 29.30
CA SER A 172 10.52 -0.41 29.42
C SER A 172 10.59 0.26 28.05
N LYS A 173 10.30 1.56 27.98
CA LYS A 173 10.48 2.39 26.76
C LYS A 173 11.86 2.19 26.13
N ALA A 174 12.87 1.88 26.94
CA ALA A 174 14.22 1.56 26.47
C ALA A 174 14.28 0.29 25.59
N ASN A 175 13.44 -0.72 25.86
CA ASN A 175 13.37 -1.93 25.05
C ASN A 175 12.56 -1.72 23.78
N GLN A 176 11.54 -0.84 23.79
CA GLN A 176 10.81 -0.45 22.59
C GLN A 176 11.69 0.34 21.63
N ASN A 177 12.52 1.27 22.14
CA ASN A 177 13.46 2.01 21.32
C ASN A 177 14.55 1.10 20.72
N ARG A 178 15.07 0.13 21.50
CA ARG A 178 16.05 -0.84 20.99
C ARG A 178 15.52 -1.75 19.88
N LEU A 179 14.23 -2.09 19.92
CA LEU A 179 13.59 -2.86 18.85
C LEU A 179 13.39 -2.02 17.59
N ARG A 180 13.05 -0.73 17.74
CA ARG A 180 12.92 0.20 16.63
C ARG A 180 14.25 0.47 15.92
N GLU A 181 15.32 0.70 16.68
CA GLU A 181 16.68 0.91 16.12
C GLU A 181 17.20 -0.33 15.36
N ARG A 182 16.91 -1.54 15.87
CA ARG A 182 17.26 -2.78 15.17
C ARG A 182 16.47 -2.98 13.87
N PHE A 183 15.23 -2.51 13.82
CA PHE A 183 14.38 -2.58 12.63
C PHE A 183 14.86 -1.62 11.54
N GLU A 184 15.23 -0.38 11.90
CA GLU A 184 15.77 0.60 10.95
C GLU A 184 17.09 0.12 10.32
N GLN A 185 17.98 -0.50 11.10
CA GLN A 185 19.25 -1.06 10.60
C GLN A 185 19.08 -2.25 9.63
N LEU A 186 18.00 -3.03 9.77
CA LEU A 186 17.71 -4.15 8.87
C LEU A 186 17.19 -3.67 7.52
N ILE A 187 16.41 -2.58 7.51
CA ILE A 187 15.91 -1.96 6.28
C ILE A 187 17.05 -1.34 5.47
N THR A 188 18.02 -0.69 6.13
CA THR A 188 19.16 -0.06 5.42
C THR A 188 20.12 -1.09 4.82
N ARG A 189 20.27 -2.28 5.42
CA ARG A 189 21.16 -3.34 4.92
C ARG A 189 20.59 -4.13 3.74
N SER A 190 19.28 -4.07 3.50
CA SER A 190 18.65 -4.81 2.40
C SER A 190 18.64 -4.06 1.07
N GLY A 191 19.21 -2.84 1.03
CA GLY A 191 19.35 -2.01 -0.18
C GLY A 191 20.76 -1.97 -0.79
N GLU A 192 21.70 -2.74 -0.24
CA GLU A 192 23.07 -2.89 -0.78
C GLU A 192 23.30 -4.36 -1.17
N SER A 193 22.68 -4.82 -2.26
CA SER A 193 23.05 -6.05 -2.97
C SER A 193 22.59 -5.97 -4.41
#